data_AF-A0A3R7F754-F1
#
_entry.id   AF-A0A3R7F754-F1
#
_cell.length_a   1.000
_cell.length_b   1.000
_cell.length_c   1.000
_cell.angle_alpha   90.00
_cell.angle_beta   90.00
_cell.angle_gamma   90.00
#
_symmetry.space_group_name_H-M   'P 1'
#
loop_
_entity.id
_entity.type
_entity.pdbx_description
1 polymer ?
#
loop_
_entity_poly.entity_id
_entity_poly.type
_entity_poly.pdbx_seq_one_letter_code
_entity_poly.pdbx_strand_id
1 'polypeptide(L)'
;MTFLKVMSGTLSAVGRKILSLALIFNSLVSLVSVANLLVAFYFNAYAWQPYSPYLINGSLFWFTILTAILNIVPAKIIGKVNLKRILFHHYVYGFLASSISLLLIAFFAPTYLFVLLMPSLGFQMSGFQIMPVYAALVCVYGGLTLIIDDINDVSQKISRTLDKIKVRASRSGKVLQTLHLLSSIISFYVVVCIVLWCTEHGVWMKTGFAVDLSHIVFVTSLFITSLWGLKAVKAKLWFMNLYADLSRAEDATSA
;
A
#
# COMPACT_ATOMS: atom_id res chain seq x y z
N MET A 1 5.97 -2.26 -39.35
CA MET A 1 4.86 -2.70 -38.46
C MET A 1 5.35 -3.48 -37.22
N THR A 2 6.42 -4.27 -37.34
CA THR A 2 7.02 -5.06 -36.25
C THR A 2 7.65 -4.22 -35.13
N PHE A 3 8.32 -3.11 -35.46
CA PHE A 3 8.97 -2.23 -34.48
C PHE A 3 7.99 -1.51 -33.55
N LEU A 4 6.89 -0.98 -34.11
CA LEU A 4 5.79 -0.35 -33.35
C LEU A 4 5.09 -1.35 -32.39
N LYS A 5 4.94 -2.61 -32.80
CA LYS A 5 4.34 -3.67 -31.98
C LYS A 5 5.27 -4.08 -30.82
N VAL A 6 6.57 -4.15 -31.06
CA VAL A 6 7.59 -4.40 -30.03
C VAL A 6 7.66 -3.24 -29.03
N MET A 7 7.69 -2.01 -29.52
CA MET A 7 7.75 -0.79 -28.69
C MET A 7 6.50 -0.64 -27.81
N SER A 8 5.31 -0.96 -28.36
CA SER A 8 4.05 -1.03 -27.62
C SER A 8 4.06 -2.11 -26.52
N GLY A 9 4.65 -3.28 -26.81
CA GLY A 9 4.82 -4.35 -25.83
C GLY A 9 5.72 -3.97 -24.65
N THR A 10 6.85 -3.31 -24.92
CA THR A 10 7.78 -2.83 -23.89
C THR A 10 7.16 -1.72 -23.05
N LEU A 11 6.49 -0.75 -23.67
CA LEU A 11 5.81 0.34 -22.96
C LEU A 11 4.71 -0.19 -22.03
N SER A 12 3.91 -1.16 -22.51
CA SER A 12 2.89 -1.83 -21.69
C SER A 12 3.50 -2.61 -20.52
N ALA A 13 4.65 -3.26 -20.72
CA ALA A 13 5.37 -3.95 -19.65
C ALA A 13 5.87 -2.97 -18.57
N VAL A 14 6.49 -1.87 -18.98
CA VAL A 14 6.95 -0.81 -18.07
C VAL A 14 5.77 -0.19 -17.31
N GLY A 15 4.68 0.15 -18.02
CA GLY A 15 3.48 0.71 -17.40
C GLY A 15 2.87 -0.20 -16.33
N ARG A 16 2.77 -1.51 -16.59
CA ARG A 16 2.33 -2.49 -15.59
C ARG A 16 3.27 -2.57 -14.39
N LYS A 17 4.58 -2.47 -14.61
CA LYS A 17 5.56 -2.50 -13.53
C LYS A 17 5.44 -1.25 -12.64
N ILE A 18 5.36 -0.07 -13.24
CA ILE A 18 5.16 1.20 -12.54
C ILE A 18 3.85 1.16 -11.76
N LEU A 19 2.75 0.71 -12.38
CA LEU A 19 1.45 0.58 -11.71
C LEU A 19 1.51 -0.37 -10.52
N SER A 20 2.16 -1.52 -10.65
CA SER A 20 2.36 -2.46 -9.54
C SER A 20 3.11 -1.82 -8.38
N LEU A 21 4.23 -1.14 -8.65
CA LEU A 21 5.00 -0.46 -7.61
C LEU A 21 4.18 0.65 -6.96
N ALA A 22 3.46 1.46 -7.73
CA ALA A 22 2.59 2.50 -7.21
C ALA A 22 1.48 1.95 -6.30
N LEU A 23 0.89 0.80 -6.64
CA LEU A 23 -0.14 0.15 -5.83
C LEU A 23 0.42 -0.44 -4.53
N ILE A 24 1.62 -1.02 -4.56
CA ILE A 24 2.31 -1.50 -3.34
C ILE A 24 2.66 -0.31 -2.46
N PHE A 25 3.23 0.75 -3.02
CA PHE A 25 3.55 1.99 -2.31
C PHE A 25 2.30 2.58 -1.65
N ASN A 26 1.20 2.71 -2.40
CA ASN A 26 -0.06 3.22 -1.87
C ASN A 26 -0.61 2.34 -0.74
N SER A 27 -0.47 1.02 -0.85
CA SER A 27 -0.88 0.08 0.21
C SER A 27 -0.06 0.29 1.49
N LEU A 28 1.26 0.53 1.38
CA LEU A 28 2.10 0.85 2.55
C LEU A 28 1.70 2.18 3.20
N VAL A 29 1.48 3.21 2.38
CA VAL A 29 1.02 4.53 2.84
C VAL A 29 -0.30 4.39 3.61
N SER A 30 -1.31 3.72 3.03
CA SER A 30 -2.58 3.47 3.70
C SER A 30 -2.43 2.67 5.00
N LEU A 31 -1.63 1.61 4.98
CA LEU A 31 -1.41 0.74 6.14
C LEU A 31 -0.86 1.54 7.32
N VAL A 32 0.19 2.34 7.08
CA VAL A 32 0.86 3.08 8.14
C VAL A 32 0.02 4.25 8.64
N SER A 33 -0.60 5.03 7.74
CA SER A 33 -1.47 6.14 8.16
C SER A 33 -2.65 5.65 9.01
N VAL A 34 -3.25 4.52 8.65
CA VAL A 34 -4.36 3.94 9.41
C VAL A 34 -3.88 3.32 10.72
N ALA A 35 -2.72 2.67 10.74
CA ALA A 35 -2.14 2.15 11.97
C ALA A 35 -1.92 3.28 12.98
N ASN A 36 -1.41 4.43 12.55
CA ASN A 36 -1.23 5.60 13.43
C ASN A 36 -2.55 6.16 13.93
N LEU A 37 -3.59 6.19 13.09
CA LEU A 37 -4.92 6.61 13.52
C LEU A 37 -5.51 5.64 14.57
N LEU A 38 -5.37 4.33 14.36
CA LEU A 38 -5.79 3.32 15.34
C LEU A 38 -5.01 3.44 16.65
N VAL A 39 -3.70 3.67 16.59
CA VAL A 39 -2.88 3.94 17.78
C VAL A 39 -3.46 5.11 18.56
N ALA A 40 -3.72 6.25 17.92
CA ALA A 40 -4.33 7.41 18.56
C ALA A 40 -5.74 7.13 19.12
N PHE A 41 -6.55 6.33 18.43
CA PHE A 41 -7.87 5.88 18.87
C PHE A 41 -7.80 5.03 20.15
N TYR A 42 -6.90 4.05 20.19
CA TYR A 42 -6.72 3.16 21.34
C TYR A 42 -6.07 3.87 22.53
N PHE A 43 -5.10 4.77 22.29
CA PHE A 43 -4.47 5.55 23.36
C PHE A 43 -5.44 6.49 24.06
N ASN A 44 -6.45 7.02 23.36
CA ASN A 44 -7.50 7.84 23.95
C ASN A 44 -8.62 7.03 24.62
N ALA A 45 -8.37 5.75 24.95
CA ALA A 45 -9.33 4.86 25.61
C ALA A 45 -10.72 4.86 24.95
N TYR A 46 -10.77 4.91 23.60
CA TYR A 46 -12.01 4.96 22.82
C TYR A 46 -12.89 6.22 23.01
N ALA A 47 -12.44 7.19 23.80
CA ALA A 47 -13.18 8.44 24.02
C ALA A 47 -13.18 9.31 22.76
N TRP A 48 -12.12 9.22 21.94
CA TRP A 48 -12.07 9.88 20.65
C TRP A 48 -12.87 9.09 19.61
N GLN A 49 -13.90 9.71 19.04
CA GLN A 49 -14.72 9.13 17.97
C GLN A 49 -14.32 9.74 16.62
N PRO A 50 -13.37 9.14 15.88
CA PRO A 50 -12.90 9.72 14.63
C PRO A 50 -14.02 9.76 13.59
N TYR A 51 -14.22 10.91 12.96
CA TYR A 51 -15.19 11.14 11.87
C TYR A 51 -16.66 10.84 12.23
N SER A 52 -17.01 10.98 13.51
CA SER A 52 -18.40 10.95 13.98
C SER A 52 -19.19 12.16 13.45
N PRO A 53 -20.50 12.03 13.13
CA PRO A 53 -21.35 10.84 13.31
C PRO A 53 -21.34 9.87 12.12
N TYR A 54 -20.61 10.17 11.04
CA TYR A 54 -20.67 9.37 9.81
C TYR A 54 -20.01 8.00 9.98
N LEU A 55 -18.87 7.94 10.67
CA LEU A 55 -18.19 6.68 10.99
C LEU A 55 -18.74 6.13 12.31
N ILE A 56 -19.37 4.95 12.24
CA ILE A 56 -20.00 4.31 13.40
C ILE A 56 -18.99 3.96 14.50
N ASN A 57 -17.79 3.50 14.13
CA ASN A 57 -16.75 3.13 15.09
C ASN A 57 -15.35 3.22 14.48
N GLY A 58 -14.38 3.75 15.24
CA GLY A 58 -12.97 3.81 14.84
C GLY A 58 -12.33 2.43 14.61
N SER A 59 -12.85 1.35 15.21
CA SER A 59 -12.33 -0.01 14.97
C SER A 59 -12.46 -0.48 13.51
N LEU A 60 -13.35 0.12 12.72
CA LEU A 60 -13.54 -0.22 11.31
C LEU A 60 -12.28 0.04 10.45
N PHE A 61 -11.36 0.89 10.93
CA PHE A 61 -10.06 1.10 10.31
C PHE A 61 -9.21 -0.18 10.19
N TRP A 62 -9.43 -1.21 11.02
CA TRP A 62 -8.77 -2.51 10.86
C TRP A 62 -9.06 -3.17 9.51
N PHE A 63 -10.24 -2.95 8.95
CA PHE A 63 -10.57 -3.48 7.62
C PHE A 63 -9.74 -2.80 6.53
N THR A 64 -9.41 -1.52 6.68
CA THR A 64 -8.50 -0.82 5.77
C THR A 64 -7.07 -1.36 5.85
N ILE A 65 -6.57 -1.70 7.05
CA ILE A 65 -5.29 -2.40 7.21
C ILE A 65 -5.34 -3.75 6.46
N LEU A 66 -6.40 -4.53 6.68
CA LEU A 66 -6.57 -5.82 6.02
C LEU A 66 -6.60 -5.68 4.49
N THR A 67 -7.35 -4.71 3.95
CA THR A 67 -7.38 -4.42 2.51
C THR A 67 -6.01 -4.02 1.98
N ALA A 68 -5.28 -3.14 2.66
CA ALA A 68 -3.94 -2.73 2.26
C ALA A 68 -2.98 -3.92 2.18
N ILE A 69 -2.99 -4.83 3.17
CA ILE A 69 -2.17 -6.04 3.15
C ILE A 69 -2.57 -6.96 1.98
N LEU A 70 -3.87 -7.20 1.81
CA LEU A 70 -4.37 -8.10 0.75
C LEU A 70 -4.14 -7.55 -0.66
N ASN A 71 -4.01 -6.24 -0.83
CA ASN A 71 -3.74 -5.58 -2.10
C ASN A 71 -2.32 -5.79 -2.64
N ILE A 72 -1.35 -6.07 -1.77
CA ILE A 72 0.07 -6.24 -2.15
C ILE A 72 0.22 -7.41 -3.14
N VAL A 73 -0.47 -8.52 -2.90
CA VAL A 73 -0.36 -9.73 -3.74
C VAL A 73 -0.91 -9.48 -5.16
N PRO A 74 -2.17 -9.02 -5.35
CA PRO A 74 -2.69 -8.67 -6.67
C PRO A 74 -1.88 -7.58 -7.39
N ALA A 75 -1.35 -6.58 -6.67
CA ALA A 75 -0.49 -5.57 -7.26
C ALA A 75 0.76 -6.21 -7.87
N LYS A 76 1.46 -7.05 -7.10
CA LYS A 76 2.65 -7.78 -7.56
C LYS A 76 2.38 -8.69 -8.75
N ILE A 77 1.21 -9.34 -8.79
CA ILE A 77 0.79 -10.20 -9.91
C ILE A 77 0.76 -9.41 -11.23
N ILE A 78 0.25 -8.18 -11.22
CA ILE A 78 0.18 -7.32 -12.41
C ILE A 78 1.55 -6.85 -12.85
N GLY A 79 2.43 -6.57 -11.88
CA GLY A 79 3.81 -6.16 -12.13
C GLY A 79 4.74 -7.28 -12.56
N LYS A 80 4.27 -8.54 -12.64
CA LYS A 80 5.09 -9.68 -13.09
C LYS A 80 5.31 -9.59 -14.61
N VAL A 81 6.34 -8.85 -15.00
CA VAL A 81 6.77 -8.67 -16.39
C VAL A 81 8.22 -9.10 -16.56
N ASN A 82 8.54 -9.75 -17.69
CA ASN A 82 9.90 -10.15 -18.03
C ASN A 82 10.69 -8.95 -18.59
N LEU A 83 11.02 -7.99 -17.74
CA LEU A 83 11.99 -6.95 -18.08
C LEU A 83 13.39 -7.48 -17.73
N LYS A 84 14.32 -7.41 -18.68
CA LYS A 84 15.74 -7.73 -18.41
C LYS A 84 16.22 -6.79 -17.30
N ARG A 85 16.60 -7.36 -16.15
CA ARG A 85 17.01 -6.61 -14.96
C ARG A 85 18.30 -5.84 -15.26
N ILE A 86 18.30 -4.53 -15.03
CA ILE A 86 19.48 -3.68 -15.24
C ILE A 86 20.36 -3.79 -13.99
N LEU A 87 21.50 -4.48 -14.15
CA LEU A 87 22.72 -4.61 -13.34
C LEU A 87 22.68 -4.79 -11.79
N PHE A 88 21.65 -4.37 -11.06
CA PHE A 88 21.53 -4.51 -9.60
C PHE A 88 20.09 -4.85 -9.20
N HIS A 89 19.92 -5.64 -8.14
CA HIS A 89 18.59 -6.04 -7.67
C HIS A 89 17.88 -4.84 -7.03
N HIS A 90 16.61 -4.57 -7.37
CA HIS A 90 15.94 -3.34 -6.94
C HIS A 90 15.78 -3.25 -5.43
N TYR A 91 15.75 -4.41 -4.74
CA TYR A 91 15.74 -4.46 -3.28
C TYR A 91 16.98 -3.81 -2.65
N VAL A 92 18.15 -3.81 -3.30
CA VAL A 92 19.39 -3.21 -2.75
C VAL A 92 19.26 -1.69 -2.71
N TYR A 93 18.81 -1.09 -3.81
CA TYR A 93 18.50 0.34 -3.85
C TYR A 93 17.39 0.70 -2.87
N GLY A 94 16.36 -0.15 -2.79
CA GLY A 94 15.28 0.04 -1.85
C GLY A 94 15.74 0.01 -0.39
N PHE A 95 16.63 -0.92 -0.05
CA PHE A 95 17.23 -1.03 1.26
C PHE A 95 18.07 0.21 1.60
N LEU A 96 19.00 0.59 0.73
CA LEU A 96 19.84 1.78 0.94
C LEU A 96 19.01 3.06 1.08
N ALA A 97 18.05 3.30 0.17
CA ALA A 97 17.18 4.45 0.22
C ALA A 97 16.37 4.49 1.53
N SER A 98 15.78 3.37 1.94
CA SER A 98 15.00 3.31 3.18
C SER A 98 15.86 3.53 4.42
N SER A 99 17.01 2.85 4.51
CA SER A 99 17.89 2.93 5.68
C SER A 99 18.50 4.32 5.84
N ILE A 100 18.99 4.93 4.75
CA ILE A 100 19.55 6.29 4.81
C ILE A 100 18.46 7.28 5.21
N SER A 101 17.29 7.23 4.58
CA SER A 101 16.19 8.14 4.93
C SER A 101 15.70 7.95 6.37
N LEU A 102 15.60 6.71 6.87
CA LEU A 102 15.25 6.44 8.26
C LEU A 102 16.30 6.99 9.23
N LEU A 103 17.60 6.82 8.94
CA LEU A 103 18.68 7.37 9.76
C LEU A 103 18.61 8.90 9.78
N LEU A 104 18.43 9.54 8.62
CA LEU A 104 18.28 10.99 8.53
C LEU A 104 17.07 11.49 9.34
N ILE A 105 15.92 10.82 9.26
CA ILE A 105 14.76 11.17 10.09
C ILE A 105 15.10 10.97 11.57
N ALA A 106 15.75 9.87 11.95
CA ALA A 106 16.10 9.60 13.34
C ALA A 106 17.05 10.65 13.94
N PHE A 107 18.02 11.13 13.15
CA PHE A 107 18.98 12.14 13.62
C PHE A 107 18.40 13.56 13.62
N PHE A 108 17.69 13.95 12.56
CA PHE A 108 17.28 15.34 12.36
C PHE A 108 15.83 15.62 12.76
N ALA A 109 15.00 14.59 12.85
CA ALA A 109 13.56 14.72 13.02
C ALA A 109 12.94 13.52 13.82
N PRO A 110 13.52 13.13 14.98
CA PRO A 110 13.17 11.88 15.68
C PRO A 110 11.70 11.80 16.11
N THR A 111 11.06 12.94 16.39
CA THR A 111 9.62 13.03 16.70
C THR A 111 8.74 12.48 15.57
N TYR A 112 9.21 12.54 14.33
CA TYR A 112 8.47 12.06 13.16
C TYR A 112 8.62 10.56 12.91
N LEU A 113 9.54 9.86 13.60
CA LEU A 113 9.60 8.39 13.55
C LEU A 113 8.31 7.75 14.08
N PHE A 114 7.66 8.41 15.05
CA PHE A 114 6.45 7.92 15.71
C PHE A 114 5.15 8.48 15.09
N VAL A 115 5.25 9.47 14.18
CA VAL A 115 4.12 10.18 13.55
C VAL A 115 4.17 10.02 12.03
N LEU A 116 4.53 8.82 11.56
CA LEU A 116 4.71 8.50 10.15
C LEU A 116 3.38 8.73 9.36
N LEU A 117 3.27 9.82 8.60
CA LEU A 117 2.04 10.17 7.85
C LEU A 117 0.75 10.22 8.70
N MET A 118 0.82 10.68 9.94
CA MET A 118 -0.42 11.02 10.64
C MET A 118 -0.98 12.31 10.02
N PRO A 119 -2.26 12.35 9.60
CA PRO A 119 -2.92 13.62 9.34
C PRO A 119 -2.76 14.45 10.61
N SER A 120 -2.31 15.70 10.51
CA SER A 120 -1.93 16.52 11.66
C SER A 120 -3.15 16.81 12.55
N LEU A 121 -3.50 15.90 13.44
CA LEU A 121 -4.59 16.06 14.39
C LEU A 121 -4.16 16.86 15.65
N GLY A 122 -2.97 17.47 15.63
CA GLY A 122 -2.50 18.27 16.76
C GLY A 122 -1.05 18.77 16.71
N PHE A 123 -0.20 18.25 15.80
CA PHE A 123 1.15 18.79 15.63
C PHE A 123 1.13 20.01 14.71
N GLN A 124 1.02 21.20 15.31
CA GLN A 124 1.19 22.48 14.62
C GLN A 124 2.65 22.66 14.18
N MET A 125 2.98 22.15 13.01
CA MET A 125 4.14 22.59 12.22
C MET A 125 3.59 23.09 10.90
N SER A 126 3.25 24.38 10.87
CA SER A 126 2.75 25.06 9.67
C SER A 126 3.92 25.42 8.74
N GLY A 127 3.82 25.05 7.46
CA GLY A 127 4.66 25.60 6.39
C GLY A 127 5.60 24.60 5.69
N PHE A 128 6.52 25.14 4.88
CA PHE A 128 7.44 24.37 4.03
C PHE A 128 8.46 23.51 4.77
N GLN A 129 8.62 23.69 6.08
CA GLN A 129 9.62 22.99 6.91
C GLN A 129 9.35 21.48 7.08
N ILE A 130 8.11 21.03 6.82
CA ILE A 130 7.75 19.60 6.88
C ILE A 130 8.06 18.84 5.57
N MET A 131 8.31 19.58 4.47
CA MET A 131 8.56 18.98 3.15
C MET A 131 9.75 18.01 3.11
N PRO A 132 10.91 18.29 3.76
CA PRO A 132 12.02 17.34 3.81
C PRO A 132 11.64 16.04 4.51
N VAL A 133 10.81 16.11 5.55
CA VAL A 133 10.32 14.91 6.27
C VAL A 133 9.42 14.08 5.35
N TYR A 134 8.47 14.71 4.65
CA TYR A 134 7.63 13.98 3.68
C TYR A 134 8.44 13.38 2.53
N ALA A 135 9.44 14.10 2.00
CA ALA A 135 10.33 13.57 0.98
C ALA A 135 11.10 12.35 1.50
N ALA A 136 11.65 12.42 2.72
CA ALA A 136 12.33 11.29 3.34
C ALA A 136 11.38 10.09 3.55
N LEU A 137 10.13 10.33 3.97
CA LEU A 137 9.12 9.28 4.09
C LEU A 137 8.77 8.63 2.76
N VAL A 138 8.65 9.42 1.68
CA VAL A 138 8.48 8.88 0.32
C VAL A 138 9.65 7.97 -0.05
N CYS A 139 10.89 8.33 0.28
CA CYS A 139 12.05 7.47 0.08
C CYS A 139 12.00 6.19 0.92
N VAL A 140 11.53 6.26 2.17
CA VAL A 140 11.33 5.08 3.03
C VAL A 140 10.29 4.13 2.44
N TYR A 141 9.08 4.61 2.13
CA TYR A 141 8.03 3.75 1.58
C TYR A 141 8.34 3.29 0.16
N GLY A 142 8.98 4.14 -0.64
CA GLY A 142 9.46 3.80 -1.98
C GLY A 142 10.52 2.70 -1.91
N GLY A 143 11.46 2.81 -0.99
CA GLY A 143 12.47 1.77 -0.81
C GLY A 143 11.88 0.45 -0.28
N LEU A 144 10.97 0.50 0.70
CA LEU A 144 10.22 -0.68 1.16
C LEU A 144 9.41 -1.32 0.03
N THR A 145 8.83 -0.53 -0.85
CA THR A 145 8.10 -1.00 -2.04
C THR A 145 9.00 -1.83 -2.95
N LEU A 146 10.22 -1.36 -3.23
CA LEU A 146 11.19 -2.11 -4.03
C LEU A 146 11.64 -3.41 -3.34
N ILE A 147 11.83 -3.39 -2.02
CA ILE A 147 12.15 -4.59 -1.24
C ILE A 147 11.01 -5.61 -1.30
N ILE A 148 9.76 -5.18 -1.17
CA ILE A 148 8.58 -6.07 -1.23
C ILE A 148 8.40 -6.67 -2.63
N ASP A 149 8.59 -5.85 -3.66
CA ASP A 149 8.52 -6.28 -5.05
C ASP A 149 9.53 -7.40 -5.35
N ASP A 150 10.78 -7.22 -4.92
CA ASP A 150 11.89 -8.18 -5.10
C ASP A 150 12.14 -9.10 -3.87
N ILE A 151 11.16 -9.25 -2.96
CA ILE A 151 11.34 -9.95 -1.67
C ILE A 151 11.82 -11.41 -1.80
N ASN A 152 11.48 -12.09 -2.90
CA ASN A 152 11.91 -13.47 -3.14
C ASN A 152 13.42 -13.56 -3.41
N ASP A 153 14.03 -12.47 -3.91
CA ASP A 153 15.45 -12.43 -4.24
C ASP A 153 16.33 -11.98 -3.06
N VAL A 154 15.71 -11.49 -1.97
CA VAL A 154 16.41 -11.07 -0.75
C VAL A 154 17.03 -12.27 -0.03
N SER A 155 16.31 -13.40 0.04
CA SER A 155 16.79 -14.61 0.71
C SER A 155 16.03 -15.86 0.26
N GLN A 156 16.76 -16.96 0.04
CA GLN A 156 16.15 -18.26 -0.24
C GLN A 156 15.22 -18.74 0.88
N LYS A 157 15.53 -18.43 2.15
CA LYS A 157 14.68 -18.80 3.29
C LYS A 157 13.34 -18.05 3.25
N ILE A 158 13.37 -16.77 2.88
CA ILE A 158 12.18 -15.95 2.71
C ILE A 158 11.36 -16.46 1.53
N SER A 159 11.99 -16.75 0.38
CA SER A 159 11.30 -17.33 -0.78
C SER A 159 10.56 -18.62 -0.41
N ARG A 160 11.25 -19.59 0.21
CA ARG A 160 10.63 -20.86 0.63
C ARG A 160 9.45 -20.66 1.59
N THR A 161 9.52 -19.64 2.45
CA THR A 161 8.45 -19.33 3.41
C THR A 161 7.25 -18.70 2.69
N LEU A 162 7.51 -17.77 1.76
CA LEU A 162 6.47 -17.16 0.92
C LEU A 162 5.81 -18.19 0.01
N ASP A 163 6.55 -19.16 -0.51
CA ASP A 163 6.00 -20.26 -1.31
C ASP A 163 5.05 -21.13 -0.47
N LYS A 164 5.41 -21.44 0.77
CA LYS A 164 4.51 -22.14 1.70
C LYS A 164 3.24 -21.34 1.99
N ILE A 165 3.37 -20.04 2.25
CA ILE A 165 2.23 -19.14 2.48
C ILE A 165 1.36 -19.08 1.23
N LYS A 166 1.96 -19.00 0.04
CA LYS A 166 1.27 -18.98 -1.25
C LYS A 166 0.48 -20.27 -1.48
N VAL A 167 1.05 -21.44 -1.19
CA VAL A 167 0.35 -22.74 -1.29
C VAL A 167 -0.80 -22.83 -0.28
N ARG A 168 -0.65 -22.27 0.93
CA ARG A 168 -1.75 -22.24 1.90
C ARG A 168 -2.85 -21.27 1.46
N ALA A 169 -2.47 -20.09 0.97
CA ALA A 169 -3.37 -19.10 0.43
C ALA A 169 -4.14 -19.63 -0.79
N SER A 170 -3.49 -20.43 -1.64
CA SER A 170 -4.12 -21.03 -2.81
C SER A 170 -5.25 -22.00 -2.42
N ARG A 171 -5.01 -22.85 -1.42
CA ARG A 171 -6.03 -23.76 -0.85
C ARG A 171 -7.22 -23.01 -0.26
N SER A 172 -6.99 -21.83 0.30
CA SER A 172 -8.02 -20.97 0.89
C SER A 172 -8.48 -19.83 -0.03
N GLY A 173 -8.26 -19.93 -1.35
CA GLY A 173 -8.44 -18.82 -2.29
C GLY A 173 -9.84 -18.18 -2.26
N LYS A 174 -10.90 -18.98 -2.09
CA LYS A 174 -12.28 -18.46 -1.94
C LYS A 174 -12.44 -17.63 -0.67
N VAL A 175 -11.93 -18.11 0.46
CA VAL A 175 -12.00 -17.41 1.75
C VAL A 175 -11.23 -16.09 1.69
N LEU A 176 -10.01 -16.11 1.13
CA LEU A 176 -9.22 -14.89 0.94
C LEU A 176 -9.91 -13.89 0.04
N GLN A 177 -10.55 -14.35 -1.05
CA GLN A 177 -11.32 -13.46 -1.93
C GLN A 177 -12.50 -12.82 -1.19
N THR A 178 -13.25 -13.59 -0.40
CA THR A 178 -14.36 -13.07 0.40
C THR A 178 -13.88 -12.07 1.46
N LEU A 179 -12.81 -12.38 2.19
CA LEU A 179 -12.20 -11.46 3.16
C LEU A 179 -11.70 -10.18 2.47
N HIS A 180 -11.09 -10.30 1.29
CA HIS A 180 -10.64 -9.16 0.52
C HIS A 180 -11.81 -8.29 0.06
N LEU A 181 -12.91 -8.90 -0.39
CA LEU A 181 -14.12 -8.19 -0.79
C LEU A 181 -14.73 -7.41 0.38
N LEU A 182 -15.01 -8.11 1.49
CA LEU A 182 -15.66 -7.52 2.66
C LEU A 182 -14.81 -6.40 3.24
N SER A 183 -13.50 -6.63 3.41
CA SER A 183 -12.59 -5.59 3.88
C SER A 183 -12.55 -4.38 2.93
N SER A 184 -12.53 -4.60 1.62
CA SER A 184 -12.52 -3.50 0.64
C SER A 184 -13.82 -2.68 0.65
N ILE A 185 -14.97 -3.34 0.81
CA ILE A 185 -16.27 -2.66 0.94
C ILE A 185 -16.31 -1.80 2.21
N ILE A 186 -15.91 -2.36 3.35
CA ILE A 186 -15.88 -1.63 4.61
C ILE A 186 -14.86 -0.48 4.54
N SER A 187 -13.70 -0.71 3.95
CA SER A 187 -12.70 0.35 3.74
C SER A 187 -13.22 1.45 2.81
N PHE A 188 -14.03 1.13 1.81
CA PHE A 188 -14.66 2.13 0.95
C PHE A 188 -15.69 2.96 1.73
N TYR A 189 -16.51 2.31 2.56
CA TYR A 189 -17.42 3.00 3.48
C TYR A 189 -16.67 3.97 4.40
N VAL A 190 -15.54 3.55 4.99
CA VAL A 190 -14.69 4.44 5.82
C VAL A 190 -14.25 5.68 5.05
N VAL A 191 -13.83 5.53 3.79
CA VAL A 191 -13.44 6.67 2.95
C VAL A 191 -14.60 7.63 2.72
N VAL A 192 -15.79 7.11 2.41
CA VAL A 192 -17.00 7.94 2.23
C VAL A 192 -17.32 8.73 3.51
N CYS A 193 -17.26 8.09 4.68
CA CYS A 193 -17.47 8.76 5.96
C CYS A 193 -16.47 9.90 6.20
N ILE A 194 -15.19 9.67 5.91
CA ILE A 194 -14.14 10.70 6.06
C ILE A 194 -14.41 11.88 5.12
N VAL A 195 -14.75 11.60 3.84
CA VAL A 195 -15.04 12.64 2.85
C VAL A 195 -16.25 13.49 3.27
N LEU A 196 -17.33 12.84 3.72
CA LEU A 196 -18.53 13.53 4.22
C LEU A 196 -18.18 14.42 5.42
N TRP A 197 -17.45 13.87 6.39
CA TRP A 197 -17.02 14.59 7.58
C TRP A 197 -16.16 15.81 7.25
N CYS A 198 -15.15 15.64 6.38
CA CYS A 198 -14.28 16.73 5.94
C CYS A 198 -15.04 17.83 5.19
N THR A 199 -16.07 17.45 4.42
CA THR A 199 -16.92 18.40 3.69
C THR A 199 -17.78 19.22 4.64
N GLU A 200 -18.47 18.57 5.59
CA GLU A 200 -19.32 19.25 6.58
C GLU A 200 -18.51 20.23 7.46
N HIS A 201 -17.32 19.81 7.91
CA HIS A 201 -16.51 20.62 8.83
C HIS A 201 -15.68 21.70 8.13
N GLY A 202 -15.72 21.75 6.78
CA GLY A 202 -15.00 22.71 5.96
C GLY A 202 -13.48 22.56 6.02
N VAL A 203 -12.97 21.35 6.29
CA VAL A 203 -11.53 21.08 6.47
C VAL A 203 -10.75 21.47 5.21
N TRP A 204 -11.31 21.16 4.04
CA TRP A 204 -10.76 21.49 2.72
C TRP A 204 -10.61 23.00 2.47
N MET A 205 -11.41 23.83 3.15
CA MET A 205 -11.43 25.28 2.96
C MET A 205 -10.71 26.05 4.07
N LYS A 206 -10.57 25.46 5.27
CA LYS A 206 -10.08 26.14 6.48
C LYS A 206 -8.58 25.95 6.75
N THR A 207 -7.96 24.93 6.18
CA THR A 207 -6.56 24.60 6.46
C THR A 207 -5.66 25.08 5.32
N GLY A 208 -4.59 25.81 5.63
CA GLY A 208 -3.64 26.29 4.62
C GLY A 208 -2.99 25.12 3.84
N PHE A 209 -2.49 25.42 2.63
CA PHE A 209 -2.03 24.46 1.61
C PHE A 209 -1.19 23.26 2.11
N ALA A 210 -0.33 23.46 3.13
CA ALA A 210 0.55 22.40 3.64
C ALA A 210 -0.12 21.41 4.61
N VAL A 211 -1.10 21.86 5.41
CA VAL A 211 -1.88 20.98 6.30
C VAL A 211 -2.85 20.14 5.47
N ASP A 212 -3.40 20.74 4.42
CA ASP A 212 -4.34 20.13 3.48
C ASP A 212 -3.72 18.94 2.72
N LEU A 213 -2.44 19.04 2.33
CA LEU A 213 -1.78 18.00 1.53
C LEU A 213 -1.71 16.63 2.25
N SER A 214 -1.52 16.61 3.58
CA SER A 214 -1.46 15.36 4.34
C SER A 214 -2.83 14.65 4.38
N HIS A 215 -3.91 15.41 4.55
CA HIS A 215 -5.28 14.91 4.52
C HIS A 215 -5.68 14.46 3.12
N ILE A 216 -5.33 15.24 2.09
CA ILE A 216 -5.55 14.86 0.68
C ILE A 216 -4.83 13.55 0.38
N VAL A 217 -3.54 13.43 0.70
CA VAL A 217 -2.76 12.19 0.47
C VAL A 217 -3.39 11.02 1.22
N PHE A 218 -3.74 11.20 2.50
CA PHE A 218 -4.37 10.16 3.29
C PHE A 218 -5.68 9.65 2.66
N VAL A 219 -6.64 10.54 2.43
CA VAL A 219 -7.96 10.20 1.86
C VAL A 219 -7.81 9.59 0.46
N THR A 220 -6.96 10.19 -0.38
CA THR A 220 -6.68 9.68 -1.73
C THR A 220 -6.08 8.28 -1.68
N SER A 221 -5.12 8.04 -0.79
CA SER A 221 -4.52 6.72 -0.64
C SER A 221 -5.51 5.67 -0.16
N LEU A 222 -6.38 6.01 0.80
CA LEU A 222 -7.44 5.10 1.25
C LEU A 222 -8.45 4.79 0.13
N PHE A 223 -8.79 5.80 -0.66
CA PHE A 223 -9.67 5.64 -1.82
C PHE A 223 -9.05 4.71 -2.87
N ILE A 224 -7.78 4.92 -3.23
CA ILE A 224 -7.06 4.04 -4.16
C ILE A 224 -6.98 2.62 -3.60
N THR A 225 -6.66 2.46 -2.30
CA THR A 225 -6.58 1.15 -1.64
C THR A 225 -7.90 0.39 -1.68
N SER A 226 -9.00 1.04 -1.32
CA SER A 226 -10.33 0.41 -1.33
C SER A 226 -10.81 0.08 -2.74
N LEU A 227 -10.68 1.00 -3.70
CA LEU A 227 -11.03 0.74 -5.10
C LEU A 227 -10.18 -0.35 -5.74
N TRP A 228 -8.88 -0.35 -5.46
CA TRP A 228 -7.98 -1.36 -5.98
C TRP A 228 -8.36 -2.75 -5.45
N GLY A 229 -8.69 -2.88 -4.17
CA GLY A 229 -9.13 -4.14 -3.57
C GLY A 229 -10.41 -4.68 -4.22
N LEU A 230 -11.41 -3.82 -4.41
CA LEU A 230 -12.65 -4.17 -5.14
C LEU A 230 -12.36 -4.62 -6.57
N LYS A 231 -11.50 -3.89 -7.29
CA LYS A 231 -11.12 -4.22 -8.67
C LYS A 231 -10.37 -5.55 -8.74
N ALA A 232 -9.44 -5.79 -7.83
CA ALA A 232 -8.66 -7.02 -7.76
C ALA A 232 -9.53 -8.25 -7.50
N VAL A 233 -10.53 -8.13 -6.62
CA VAL A 233 -11.53 -9.17 -6.37
C VAL A 233 -12.40 -9.41 -7.60
N LYS A 234 -12.93 -8.35 -8.22
CA LYS A 234 -13.78 -8.44 -9.42
C LYS A 234 -13.05 -9.11 -10.58
N ALA A 235 -11.78 -8.77 -10.78
CA ALA A 235 -10.92 -9.36 -11.80
C ALA A 235 -10.42 -10.78 -11.44
N LYS A 236 -10.80 -11.33 -10.28
CA LYS A 236 -10.38 -12.66 -9.80
C LYS A 236 -8.86 -12.85 -9.88
N LEU A 237 -8.08 -11.81 -9.61
CA LEU A 237 -6.61 -11.83 -9.77
C LEU A 237 -5.94 -12.91 -8.91
N TRP A 238 -6.55 -13.26 -7.77
CA TRP A 238 -6.15 -14.37 -6.92
C TRP A 238 -6.16 -15.73 -7.63
N PHE A 239 -7.01 -15.92 -8.65
CA PHE A 239 -7.15 -17.19 -9.36
C PHE A 239 -6.34 -17.26 -10.66
N MET A 240 -6.10 -16.12 -11.34
CA MET A 240 -5.40 -16.10 -12.64
C MET A 240 -3.99 -16.68 -12.58
N ASN A 241 -3.21 -16.38 -11.54
CA ASN A 241 -1.85 -16.92 -11.38
C ASN A 241 -1.82 -18.27 -10.65
N LEU A 242 -2.86 -18.60 -9.87
CA LEU A 242 -2.95 -19.88 -9.20
C LEU A 242 -3.00 -21.02 -10.22
N TYR A 243 -3.82 -20.85 -11.25
CA TYR A 243 -4.00 -21.84 -12.30
C TYR A 243 -2.75 -21.98 -13.18
N ALA A 244 -2.13 -20.85 -13.53
CA ALA A 244 -0.92 -20.83 -14.37
C ALA A 244 0.35 -21.33 -13.65
N ASP A 245 0.44 -21.18 -12.32
CA ASP A 245 1.57 -21.71 -11.54
C ASP A 245 1.34 -23.19 -11.13
N LEU A 246 0.08 -23.63 -10.92
CA LEU A 246 -0.25 -25.04 -10.71
C LEU A 246 0.01 -25.88 -11.96
N SER A 247 -0.40 -25.40 -13.13
CA SER A 247 -0.18 -26.11 -14.40
C SER A 247 1.31 -26.32 -14.68
N ARG A 248 2.16 -25.31 -14.40
CA ARG A 248 3.63 -25.44 -14.55
C ARG A 248 4.28 -26.38 -13.55
N ALA A 249 3.70 -26.53 -12.36
CA ALA A 249 4.22 -27.43 -11.34
C ALA A 249 3.91 -28.90 -11.69
N GLU A 250 2.74 -29.18 -12.26
CA GLU A 250 2.37 -30.52 -12.76
C GLU A 250 3.22 -30.93 -13.97
N ASP A 251 3.51 -29.99 -14.88
CA ASP A 251 4.39 -30.21 -16.03
C ASP A 251 5.85 -30.50 -15.62
N ALA A 252 6.33 -29.96 -14.50
CA ALA A 252 7.71 -30.17 -14.01
C ALA A 252 7.89 -31.48 -13.23
N THR A 253 6.79 -32.11 -12.79
CA THR A 253 6.80 -33.41 -12.10
C THR A 253 6.50 -34.59 -13.02
N SER A 254 6.08 -34.33 -14.26
CA SER A 254 5.80 -35.35 -15.29
C SER A 254 6.94 -35.52 -16.31
N ALA A 255 8.05 -34.80 -16.13
CA ALA A 255 9.31 -34.91 -16.87
C ALA A 255 10.42 -35.47 -15.98
#